data_AF-A0A963LAA0-F1
#
_entry.id   AF-A0A963LAA0-F1
#
_cell.length_a   1.000
_cell.length_b   1.000
_cell.length_c   1.000
_cell.angle_alpha   90.00
_cell.angle_beta   90.00
_cell.angle_gamma   90.00
#
_symmetry.space_group_name_H-M   'P 1'
#
loop_
_entity.id
_entity.type
_entity.pdbx_description
1 polymer ?
#
loop_
_entity_poly.entity_id
_entity_poly.type
_entity_poly.pdbx_seq_one_letter_code
_entity_poly.pdbx_strand_id
1 'polypeptide(L)'
;MSEHAKIKPSHLSRIAIVYVRQSSAAQVEHNRESTARQYALTQRATALGWSTDRVTVIDEDLGLSGATAHQRSGFARMTAEVALSHVGIILGLEVSRMARNNADWYRLLDLCSMTDTLIGDADGVYHPSLFNDRLLLGLKGTMSEAELYVLRARLDGGIRNKAARGELRRGLPVGFVWGEADGEILLHPDAAVSGAVREVFERFAEFGSARRVWLWFRNEGLSFPLQTHARAPMRWVAPTYTAIHAVLSLGAHRN
;
A
#
# COMPACT_ATOMS: atom_id res chain seq x y z
N MET A 1 -30.43 8.14 -18.78
CA MET A 1 -30.17 9.60 -18.96
C MET A 1 -28.72 9.74 -19.37
N SER A 2 -28.45 10.41 -20.50
CA SER A 2 -27.10 10.59 -21.06
C SER A 2 -26.15 11.23 -20.04
N GLU A 3 -24.90 10.75 -19.95
CA GLU A 3 -23.84 11.30 -19.08
C GLU A 3 -23.64 12.81 -19.30
N HIS A 4 -23.78 13.27 -20.55
CA HIS A 4 -23.69 14.68 -20.91
C HIS A 4 -24.76 15.56 -20.27
N ALA A 5 -25.91 15.00 -19.87
CA ALA A 5 -27.00 15.79 -19.28
C ALA A 5 -26.63 16.41 -17.91
N LYS A 6 -25.62 15.86 -17.22
CA LYS A 6 -25.15 16.36 -15.92
C LYS A 6 -24.04 17.41 -16.06
N ILE A 7 -23.39 17.48 -17.23
CA ILE A 7 -22.25 18.37 -17.47
C ILE A 7 -22.77 19.72 -17.96
N LYS A 8 -22.57 20.76 -17.14
CA LYS A 8 -22.92 22.15 -17.43
C LYS A 8 -21.70 22.90 -17.97
N PRO A 9 -21.90 24.01 -18.71
CA PRO A 9 -20.80 24.89 -19.11
C PRO A 9 -19.93 25.39 -17.94
N SER A 10 -20.52 25.57 -16.76
CA SER A 10 -19.81 25.92 -15.51
C SER A 10 -18.84 24.83 -15.03
N HIS A 11 -19.06 23.56 -15.37
CA HIS A 11 -18.10 22.48 -15.10
C HIS A 11 -16.94 22.56 -16.09
N LEU A 12 -17.23 22.77 -17.38
CA LEU A 12 -16.22 22.85 -18.45
C LEU A 12 -15.34 24.10 -18.36
N SER A 13 -15.81 25.16 -17.69
CA SER A 13 -15.02 26.37 -17.42
C SER A 13 -13.87 26.14 -16.42
N ARG A 14 -13.93 25.04 -15.68
CA ARG A 14 -13.03 24.64 -14.59
C ARG A 14 -12.14 23.46 -15.01
N ILE A 15 -11.08 23.16 -14.26
CA ILE A 15 -10.17 22.06 -14.60
C ILE A 15 -10.82 20.69 -14.38
N ALA A 16 -10.47 19.72 -15.20
CA ALA A 16 -10.72 18.29 -14.94
C ALA A 16 -9.49 17.70 -14.29
N ILE A 17 -9.65 17.06 -13.12
CA ILE A 17 -8.57 16.33 -12.47
C ILE A 17 -8.70 14.84 -12.80
N VAL A 18 -7.63 14.24 -13.32
CA VAL A 18 -7.46 12.79 -13.37
C VAL A 18 -6.57 12.37 -12.21
N TYR A 19 -7.15 11.72 -11.22
CA TYR A 19 -6.42 11.27 -10.04
C TYR A 19 -5.99 9.82 -10.22
N VAL A 20 -4.68 9.60 -10.27
CA VAL A 20 -4.06 8.30 -10.48
C VAL A 20 -3.57 7.78 -9.14
N ARG A 21 -3.99 6.56 -8.79
CA ARG A 21 -3.59 5.86 -7.59
C ARG A 21 -3.32 4.39 -7.89
N GLN A 22 -2.18 3.89 -7.41
CA GLN A 22 -1.90 2.46 -7.39
C GLN A 22 -1.31 2.03 -6.06
N SER A 23 -1.73 0.88 -5.54
CA SER A 23 -1.19 0.30 -4.31
C SER A 23 0.19 -0.31 -4.57
N SER A 24 1.21 0.12 -3.83
CA SER A 24 2.57 -0.47 -3.73
C SER A 24 3.45 -0.48 -5.01
N ALA A 25 4.72 -0.11 -4.85
CA ALA A 25 5.73 -0.12 -5.91
C ALA A 25 5.85 -1.49 -6.65
N ALA A 26 5.69 -2.60 -5.93
CA ALA A 26 5.74 -3.95 -6.51
C ALA A 26 4.59 -4.23 -7.49
N GLN A 27 3.39 -3.65 -7.27
CA GLN A 27 2.27 -3.81 -8.20
C GLN A 27 2.37 -2.86 -9.39
N VAL A 28 3.09 -1.74 -9.29
CA VAL A 28 3.31 -0.81 -10.41
C VAL A 28 4.15 -1.45 -11.51
N GLU A 29 5.22 -2.18 -11.14
CA GLU A 29 6.07 -2.87 -12.11
C GLU A 29 5.34 -4.01 -12.84
N HIS A 30 4.44 -4.72 -12.15
CA HIS A 30 3.75 -5.90 -12.66
C HIS A 30 2.38 -5.62 -13.30
N ASN A 31 1.74 -4.48 -13.02
CA ASN A 31 0.39 -4.15 -13.51
C ASN A 31 0.37 -2.93 -14.44
N ARG A 32 1.22 -2.94 -15.47
CA ARG A 32 1.33 -1.85 -16.47
C ARG A 32 -0.01 -1.49 -17.14
N GLU A 33 -0.87 -2.49 -17.38
CA GLU A 33 -2.20 -2.27 -17.95
C GLU A 33 -3.16 -1.51 -17.03
N SER A 34 -3.07 -1.71 -15.72
CA SER A 34 -3.89 -0.98 -14.74
C SER A 34 -3.48 0.49 -14.70
N THR A 35 -2.17 0.77 -14.76
CA THR A 35 -1.64 2.13 -14.83
C THR A 35 -2.08 2.82 -16.13
N ALA A 36 -1.94 2.15 -17.27
CA ALA A 36 -2.38 2.69 -18.57
C ALA A 36 -3.87 3.06 -18.57
N ARG A 37 -4.74 2.23 -17.97
CA ARG A 37 -6.18 2.52 -17.84
C ARG A 37 -6.47 3.76 -17.02
N GLN A 38 -5.66 4.07 -16.01
CA GLN A 38 -5.85 5.29 -15.22
C GLN A 38 -5.46 6.55 -16.02
N TYR A 39 -4.32 6.52 -16.71
CA TYR A 39 -3.93 7.65 -17.57
C TYR A 39 -4.88 7.82 -18.76
N ALA A 40 -5.52 6.75 -19.25
CA ALA A 40 -6.54 6.82 -20.29
C ALA A 40 -7.78 7.64 -19.90
N LEU A 41 -8.00 7.92 -18.59
CA LEU A 41 -9.07 8.82 -18.15
C LEU A 41 -8.87 10.27 -18.62
N THR A 42 -7.67 10.66 -19.02
CA THR A 42 -7.43 11.94 -19.71
C THR A 42 -8.22 12.02 -21.02
N GLN A 43 -8.26 10.94 -21.79
CA GLN A 43 -9.05 10.84 -23.02
C GLN A 43 -10.55 10.89 -22.70
N ARG A 44 -10.97 10.25 -21.61
CA ARG A 44 -12.35 10.35 -21.13
C ARG A 44 -12.72 11.80 -20.77
N ALA A 45 -11.85 12.54 -20.07
CA ALA A 45 -12.09 13.96 -19.79
C ALA A 45 -12.31 14.77 -21.08
N THR A 46 -11.50 14.53 -22.11
CA THR A 46 -11.68 15.19 -23.41
C THR A 46 -12.96 14.78 -24.12
N ALA A 47 -13.35 13.50 -24.06
CA ALA A 47 -14.61 13.02 -24.62
C ALA A 47 -15.84 13.61 -23.90
N LEU A 48 -15.71 13.93 -22.61
CA LEU A 48 -16.74 14.60 -21.82
C LEU A 48 -16.83 16.11 -22.08
N GLY A 49 -15.90 16.68 -22.86
CA GLY A 49 -15.94 18.07 -23.33
C GLY A 49 -14.89 19.01 -22.72
N TRP A 50 -13.98 18.52 -21.87
CA TRP A 50 -12.86 19.34 -21.38
C TRP A 50 -11.79 19.51 -22.46
N SER A 51 -11.24 20.71 -22.61
CA SER A 51 -10.06 20.92 -23.45
C SER A 51 -8.83 20.26 -22.81
N THR A 52 -7.90 19.79 -23.64
CA THR A 52 -6.69 19.10 -23.17
C THR A 52 -5.88 19.97 -22.19
N ASP A 53 -5.82 21.28 -22.41
CA ASP A 53 -5.10 22.23 -21.53
C ASP A 53 -5.73 22.39 -20.13
N ARG A 54 -6.97 21.91 -19.96
CA ARG A 54 -7.69 21.92 -18.67
C ARG A 54 -7.73 20.56 -18.00
N VAL A 55 -7.07 19.55 -18.55
CA VAL A 55 -6.95 18.23 -17.94
C VAL A 55 -5.64 18.15 -17.16
N THR A 56 -5.75 18.06 -15.83
CA THR A 56 -4.61 17.94 -14.92
C THR A 56 -4.53 16.52 -14.37
N VAL A 57 -3.39 15.87 -14.53
CA VAL A 57 -3.14 14.56 -13.90
C VAL A 57 -2.47 14.77 -12.55
N ILE A 58 -2.97 14.10 -11.52
CA ILE A 58 -2.34 14.03 -10.20
C ILE A 58 -1.97 12.57 -9.92
N ASP A 59 -0.69 12.25 -9.98
CA ASP A 59 -0.12 10.91 -9.77
C ASP A 59 0.93 10.89 -8.65
N GLU A 60 1.02 11.95 -7.85
CA GLU A 60 1.95 12.10 -6.71
C GLU A 60 1.80 10.97 -5.66
N ASP A 61 0.64 10.32 -5.62
CA ASP A 61 0.33 9.22 -4.70
C ASP A 61 0.58 7.82 -5.29
N LEU A 62 1.17 7.72 -6.48
CA LEU A 62 1.50 6.46 -7.14
C LEU A 62 2.58 5.68 -6.34
N GLY A 63 2.36 4.39 -6.10
CA GLY A 63 3.35 3.51 -5.49
C GLY A 63 3.51 3.66 -3.96
N LEU A 64 2.80 4.61 -3.34
CA LEU A 64 2.79 4.77 -1.89
C LEU A 64 1.94 3.67 -1.21
N SER A 65 2.60 2.80 -0.44
CA SER A 65 1.91 1.82 0.41
C SER A 65 1.18 2.54 1.56
N GLY A 66 0.06 1.99 2.03
CA GLY A 66 -0.71 2.55 3.15
C GLY A 66 0.02 2.62 4.50
N ALA A 67 1.26 2.10 4.58
CA ALA A 67 2.06 2.03 5.80
C ALA A 67 2.97 3.25 6.03
N THR A 68 3.24 4.06 5.01
CA THR A 68 4.15 5.21 5.15
C THR A 68 3.38 6.45 5.61
N ALA A 69 3.79 7.02 6.75
CA ALA A 69 3.19 8.22 7.36
C ALA A 69 3.44 9.53 6.60
N HIS A 70 4.08 9.49 5.42
CA HIS A 70 4.18 10.67 4.57
C HIS A 70 2.81 11.04 4.00
N GLN A 71 2.43 12.29 4.25
CA GLN A 71 1.19 12.91 3.80
C GLN A 71 1.03 12.73 2.29
N ARG A 72 -0.17 12.30 1.89
CA ARG A 72 -0.57 12.24 0.49
C ARG A 72 -0.64 13.64 -0.09
N SER A 73 0.44 14.09 -0.73
CA SER A 73 0.46 15.41 -1.34
C SER A 73 -0.59 15.50 -2.46
N GLY A 74 -0.78 14.41 -3.22
CA GLY A 74 -1.71 14.36 -4.36
C GLY A 74 -3.17 14.51 -3.96
N PHE A 75 -3.66 13.67 -3.04
CA PHE A 75 -5.04 13.76 -2.54
C PHE A 75 -5.31 15.10 -1.83
N ALA A 76 -4.35 15.60 -1.05
CA ALA A 76 -4.48 16.88 -0.37
C ALA A 76 -4.56 18.04 -1.38
N ARG A 77 -3.68 18.04 -2.40
CA ARG A 77 -3.70 19.00 -3.50
C ARG A 77 -5.02 18.98 -4.25
N MET A 78 -5.49 17.79 -4.66
CA MET A 78 -6.79 17.63 -5.32
C MET A 78 -7.92 18.21 -4.47
N THR A 79 -7.96 17.87 -3.18
CA THR A 79 -9.01 18.36 -2.26
C THR A 79 -8.94 19.88 -2.09
N ALA A 80 -7.74 20.47 -2.08
CA ALA A 80 -7.56 21.91 -2.03
C ALA A 80 -8.10 22.61 -3.29
N GLU A 81 -7.78 22.10 -4.49
CA GLU A 81 -8.31 22.64 -5.75
C GLU A 81 -9.85 22.56 -5.82
N VAL A 82 -10.43 21.47 -5.31
CA VAL A 82 -11.89 21.33 -5.19
C VAL A 82 -12.45 22.37 -4.22
N ALA A 83 -11.85 22.53 -3.05
CA ALA A 83 -12.29 23.52 -2.05
C ALA A 83 -12.22 24.96 -2.58
N LEU A 84 -11.25 25.26 -3.45
CA LEU A 84 -11.14 26.56 -4.15
C LEU A 84 -12.10 26.70 -5.34
N SER A 85 -12.96 25.70 -5.59
CA SER A 85 -13.89 25.67 -6.73
C SER A 85 -13.21 25.76 -8.10
N HIS A 86 -11.94 25.35 -8.20
CA HIS A 86 -11.21 25.35 -9.47
C HIS A 86 -11.54 24.15 -10.35
N VAL A 87 -12.12 23.10 -9.76
CA VAL A 87 -12.33 21.79 -10.40
C VAL A 87 -13.78 21.65 -10.84
N GLY A 88 -13.98 21.20 -12.08
CA GLY A 88 -15.30 20.90 -12.64
C GLY A 88 -15.66 19.43 -12.60
N ILE A 89 -14.65 18.55 -12.68
CA ILE A 89 -14.79 17.11 -12.54
C ILE A 89 -13.53 16.47 -11.96
N ILE A 90 -13.72 15.45 -11.14
CA ILE A 90 -12.68 14.54 -10.70
C ILE A 90 -12.92 13.17 -11.34
N LEU A 91 -11.90 12.63 -12.00
CA LEU A 91 -11.93 11.31 -12.63
C LEU A 91 -10.96 10.36 -11.91
N GLY A 92 -11.44 9.16 -11.59
CA GLY A 92 -10.63 8.06 -11.05
C GLY A 92 -11.15 6.71 -11.52
N LEU A 93 -10.29 5.71 -11.67
CA LEU A 93 -10.70 4.41 -12.22
C LEU A 93 -11.72 3.70 -11.31
N GLU A 94 -11.50 3.79 -10.00
CA GLU A 94 -12.44 3.38 -8.97
C GLU A 94 -12.54 4.53 -7.98
N VAL A 95 -13.55 5.36 -8.17
CA VAL A 95 -13.76 6.58 -7.40
C VAL A 95 -13.85 6.33 -5.88
N SER A 96 -14.44 5.20 -5.47
CA SER A 96 -14.50 4.78 -4.06
C SER A 96 -13.12 4.50 -3.46
N ARG A 97 -12.11 4.23 -4.29
CA ARG A 97 -10.72 3.95 -3.85
C ARG A 97 -9.82 5.18 -3.91
N MET A 98 -10.35 6.36 -4.22
CA MET A 98 -9.55 7.59 -4.22
C MET A 98 -9.10 7.97 -2.81
N ALA A 99 -10.03 7.97 -1.85
CA ALA A 99 -9.77 8.24 -0.45
C ALA A 99 -9.12 7.05 0.27
N ARG A 100 -8.45 7.33 1.40
CA ARG A 100 -7.71 6.33 2.19
C ARG A 100 -8.62 5.57 3.17
N ASN A 101 -9.73 6.18 3.55
CA ASN A 101 -10.75 5.66 4.44
C ASN A 101 -12.10 6.29 4.04
N ASN A 102 -13.21 5.73 4.55
CA ASN A 102 -14.54 6.27 4.28
C ASN A 102 -14.74 7.71 4.75
N ALA A 103 -14.12 8.13 5.86
CA ALA A 103 -14.32 9.49 6.37
C ALA A 103 -13.82 10.56 5.38
N ASP A 104 -12.63 10.37 4.82
CA ASP A 104 -12.05 11.25 3.80
C ASP A 104 -12.83 11.17 2.48
N TRP A 105 -13.42 10.01 2.17
CA TRP A 105 -14.33 9.86 1.03
C TRP A 105 -15.58 10.72 1.18
N TYR A 106 -16.29 10.60 2.29
CA TYR A 106 -17.49 11.39 2.56
C TYR A 106 -17.20 12.89 2.65
N ARG A 107 -16.06 13.28 3.22
CA ARG A 107 -15.60 14.69 3.22
C ARG A 107 -15.40 15.23 1.81
N LEU A 108 -14.80 14.44 0.91
CA LEU A 108 -14.64 14.83 -0.49
C LEU A 108 -16.00 14.95 -1.19
N LEU A 109 -16.94 14.03 -0.93
CA LEU A 109 -18.31 14.13 -1.46
C LEU A 109 -19.00 15.41 -1.01
N ASP A 110 -18.84 15.80 0.26
CA ASP A 110 -19.42 17.03 0.80
C ASP A 110 -18.81 18.28 0.14
N LEU A 111 -17.48 18.32 0.00
CA LEU A 111 -16.80 19.41 -0.71
C LEU A 111 -17.25 19.50 -2.17
N CYS A 112 -17.36 18.36 -2.86
CA CYS A 112 -17.82 18.33 -4.24
C CYS A 112 -19.28 18.79 -4.36
N SER A 113 -20.13 18.42 -3.39
CA SER A 113 -21.50 18.91 -3.31
C SER A 113 -21.60 20.41 -3.15
N MET A 114 -20.74 21.00 -2.30
CA MET A 114 -20.70 22.45 -2.05
C MET A 114 -20.16 23.26 -3.23
N THR A 115 -19.25 22.68 -3.99
CA THR A 115 -18.50 23.36 -5.06
C THR A 115 -19.05 23.07 -6.46
N ASP A 116 -20.19 22.38 -6.58
CA ASP A 116 -20.74 21.91 -7.88
C ASP A 116 -19.66 21.17 -8.68
N THR A 117 -18.89 20.30 -8.03
CA THR A 117 -17.83 19.49 -8.65
C THR A 117 -18.36 18.10 -8.95
N LEU A 118 -18.20 17.65 -10.20
CA LEU A 118 -18.60 16.32 -10.62
C LEU A 118 -17.56 15.27 -10.23
N ILE A 119 -18.01 14.03 -10.13
CA ILE A 119 -17.16 12.87 -9.89
C ILE A 119 -17.45 11.84 -10.98
N GLY A 120 -16.44 11.26 -11.60
CA GLY A 120 -16.62 10.23 -12.62
C GLY A 120 -15.63 9.10 -12.53
N ASP A 121 -16.08 7.92 -12.95
CA ASP A 121 -15.25 6.74 -13.19
C ASP A 121 -15.43 6.28 -14.63
N ALA A 122 -14.99 5.05 -14.94
CA ALA A 122 -15.20 4.44 -16.25
C ALA A 122 -16.68 4.16 -16.55
N ASP A 123 -17.53 4.02 -15.53
CA ASP A 123 -18.93 3.60 -15.65
C ASP A 123 -19.89 4.79 -15.79
N GLY A 124 -19.53 5.95 -15.23
CA GLY A 124 -20.47 7.06 -15.14
C GLY A 124 -19.89 8.40 -14.70
N VAL A 125 -20.74 9.42 -14.82
CA VAL A 125 -20.57 10.75 -14.22
C VAL A 125 -21.65 10.96 -13.15
N TYR A 126 -21.23 11.42 -11.99
CA TYR A 126 -22.02 11.54 -10.77
C TYR A 126 -21.93 12.96 -10.22
N HIS A 127 -23.04 13.46 -9.74
CA HIS A 127 -23.13 14.73 -9.04
C HIS A 127 -23.46 14.47 -7.57
N PRO A 128 -22.53 14.70 -6.62
CA PRO A 128 -22.74 14.33 -5.21
C PRO A 128 -23.95 14.97 -4.53
N SER A 129 -24.44 16.12 -5.02
CA SER A 129 -25.69 16.75 -4.52
C SER A 129 -26.98 16.09 -5.02
N LEU A 130 -26.92 15.17 -5.99
CA LEU A 130 -28.08 14.40 -6.43
C LEU A 130 -28.21 13.15 -5.58
N PHE A 131 -29.41 12.91 -5.02
CA PHE A 131 -29.66 11.81 -4.09
C PHE A 131 -29.24 10.44 -4.66
N ASN A 132 -29.68 10.10 -5.88
CA ASN A 132 -29.38 8.81 -6.50
C ASN A 132 -27.87 8.61 -6.74
N ASP A 133 -27.19 9.66 -7.17
CA ASP A 133 -25.74 9.63 -7.40
C ASP A 133 -25.00 9.48 -6.07
N ARG A 134 -25.40 10.23 -5.04
CA ARG A 134 -24.80 10.15 -3.71
C ARG A 134 -24.98 8.79 -3.07
N LEU A 135 -26.16 8.17 -3.23
CA LEU A 135 -26.43 6.81 -2.75
C LEU A 135 -25.53 5.79 -3.46
N LEU A 136 -25.41 5.88 -4.78
CA LEU A 136 -24.56 4.99 -5.57
C LEU A 136 -23.08 5.16 -5.21
N LEU A 137 -22.61 6.40 -5.06
CA LEU A 137 -21.26 6.73 -4.60
C LEU A 137 -20.98 6.19 -3.20
N GLY A 138 -21.97 6.24 -2.30
CA GLY A 138 -21.90 5.62 -0.98
C GLY A 138 -21.79 4.09 -1.04
N LEU A 139 -22.63 3.44 -1.83
CA LEU A 139 -22.61 1.98 -2.02
C LEU A 139 -21.31 1.50 -2.64
N LYS A 140 -20.79 2.20 -3.66
CA LYS A 140 -19.47 1.93 -4.26
C LYS A 140 -18.36 2.06 -3.20
N GLY A 141 -18.49 2.99 -2.26
CA GLY A 141 -17.63 3.10 -1.07
C GLY A 141 -17.66 1.84 -0.20
N THR A 142 -18.84 1.45 0.27
CA THR A 142 -19.03 0.28 1.15
C THR A 142 -18.61 -1.04 0.48
N MET A 143 -18.90 -1.22 -0.82
CA MET A 143 -18.47 -2.41 -1.56
C MET A 143 -16.95 -2.55 -1.58
N SER A 144 -16.22 -1.45 -1.80
CA SER A 144 -14.75 -1.49 -1.80
C SER A 144 -14.17 -1.90 -0.44
N GLU A 145 -14.82 -1.56 0.68
CA GLU A 145 -14.41 -2.02 2.00
C GLU A 145 -14.73 -3.50 2.21
N ALA A 146 -15.91 -3.94 1.76
CA ALA A 146 -16.33 -5.33 1.84
C ALA A 146 -15.38 -6.26 1.06
N GLU A 147 -14.91 -5.85 -0.12
CA GLU A 147 -13.92 -6.60 -0.90
C GLU A 147 -12.61 -6.81 -0.12
N LEU A 148 -12.10 -5.75 0.53
CA LEU A 148 -10.91 -5.85 1.38
C LEU A 148 -11.14 -6.80 2.57
N TYR A 149 -12.32 -6.73 3.19
CA TYR A 149 -12.68 -7.64 4.27
C TYR A 149 -12.69 -9.11 3.80
N VAL A 150 -13.30 -9.39 2.65
CA VAL A 150 -13.36 -10.75 2.07
C VAL A 150 -11.96 -11.25 1.73
N LEU A 151 -11.11 -10.42 1.12
CA LEU A 151 -9.71 -10.79 0.84
C LEU A 151 -8.95 -11.13 2.12
N ARG A 152 -9.08 -10.30 3.16
CA ARG A 152 -8.45 -10.55 4.46
C ARG A 152 -8.96 -11.82 5.11
N ALA A 153 -10.28 -12.04 5.11
CA ALA A 153 -10.89 -13.25 5.66
C ALA A 153 -10.39 -14.52 4.95
N ARG A 154 -10.22 -14.48 3.62
CA ARG A 154 -9.63 -15.58 2.85
C ARG A 154 -8.18 -15.85 3.21
N LEU A 155 -7.36 -14.80 3.35
CA LEU A 155 -5.96 -14.93 3.78
C LEU A 155 -5.86 -15.51 5.19
N ASP A 156 -6.64 -15.00 6.13
CA ASP A 156 -6.67 -15.48 7.51
C ASP A 156 -7.16 -16.93 7.59
N GLY A 157 -8.18 -17.29 6.80
CA GLY A 157 -8.63 -18.67 6.64
C GLY A 157 -7.53 -19.58 6.10
N GLY A 158 -6.78 -19.13 5.09
CA GLY A 158 -5.63 -19.84 4.54
C GLY A 158 -4.50 -20.05 5.56
N ILE A 159 -4.19 -19.01 6.35
CA ILE A 159 -3.20 -19.09 7.44
C ILE A 159 -3.64 -20.12 8.48
N ARG A 160 -4.90 -20.07 8.92
CA ARG A 160 -5.46 -21.01 9.90
C ARG A 160 -5.45 -22.45 9.38
N ASN A 161 -5.81 -22.65 8.12
CA ASN A 161 -5.84 -23.99 7.52
C ASN A 161 -4.42 -24.58 7.36
N LYS A 162 -3.44 -23.77 6.95
CA LYS A 162 -2.02 -24.17 6.97
C LYS A 162 -1.52 -24.49 8.38
N ALA A 163 -1.93 -23.69 9.37
CA ALA A 163 -1.56 -23.94 10.77
C ALA A 163 -2.15 -25.25 11.30
N ALA A 164 -3.43 -25.53 11.00
CA ALA A 164 -4.11 -26.75 11.42
C ALA A 164 -3.46 -28.02 10.86
N ARG A 165 -2.85 -27.95 9.68
CA ARG A 165 -2.07 -29.05 9.08
C ARG A 165 -0.60 -29.07 9.48
N GLY A 166 -0.13 -28.14 10.32
CA GLY A 166 1.29 -28.01 10.68
C GLY A 166 2.18 -27.42 9.58
N GLU A 167 1.61 -27.03 8.44
CA GLU A 167 2.32 -26.53 7.25
C GLU A 167 2.59 -25.01 7.29
N LEU A 168 2.22 -24.31 8.38
CA LEU A 168 2.39 -22.86 8.46
C LEU A 168 3.87 -22.48 8.64
N ARG A 169 4.56 -22.26 7.52
CA ARG A 169 5.89 -21.65 7.50
C ARG A 169 5.78 -20.14 7.72
N ARG A 170 6.30 -19.65 8.85
CA ARG A 170 6.46 -18.21 9.12
C ARG A 170 7.81 -17.71 8.62
N GLY A 171 7.95 -16.39 8.52
CA GLY A 171 9.26 -15.79 8.25
C GLY A 171 10.24 -16.16 9.36
N LEU A 172 11.40 -16.70 8.98
CA LEU A 172 12.48 -17.01 9.92
C LEU A 172 13.33 -15.75 10.14
N PRO A 173 13.93 -15.57 11.33
CA PRO A 173 14.98 -14.59 11.55
C PRO A 173 16.11 -14.73 10.53
N VAL A 174 16.83 -13.63 10.32
CA VAL A 174 17.96 -13.61 9.40
C VAL A 174 18.99 -14.69 9.76
N GLY A 175 19.51 -15.35 8.72
CA GLY A 175 20.46 -16.44 8.86
C GLY A 175 19.86 -17.82 9.09
N PHE A 176 18.53 -17.95 9.02
CA PHE A 176 17.84 -19.24 8.98
C PHE A 176 16.99 -19.39 7.70
N VAL A 177 16.91 -20.61 7.19
CA VAL A 177 16.12 -20.97 6.00
C VAL A 177 15.31 -22.23 6.27
N TRP A 178 14.15 -22.36 5.62
CA TRP A 178 13.36 -23.61 5.69
C TRP A 178 14.03 -24.67 4.81
N GLY A 179 14.19 -25.88 5.35
CA GLY A 179 14.65 -27.06 4.64
C GLY A 179 13.57 -27.71 3.77
N GLU A 180 13.94 -28.83 3.16
CA GLU A 180 13.05 -29.63 2.31
C GLU A 180 12.07 -30.46 3.14
N ALA A 181 12.49 -30.92 4.33
CA ALA A 181 11.60 -31.64 5.24
C ALA A 181 10.65 -30.69 5.98
N ASP A 182 9.50 -31.22 6.40
CA ASP A 182 8.51 -30.44 7.12
C ASP A 182 9.00 -30.02 8.50
N GLY A 183 8.91 -28.71 8.78
CA GLY A 183 9.41 -28.11 10.02
C GLY A 183 10.94 -27.94 10.09
N GLU A 184 11.68 -28.37 9.07
CA GLU A 184 13.15 -28.29 9.08
C GLU A 184 13.62 -26.84 8.95
N ILE A 185 14.45 -26.41 9.88
CA ILE A 185 15.10 -25.09 9.88
C ILE A 185 16.60 -25.30 9.81
N LEU A 186 17.21 -24.78 8.74
CA LEU A 186 18.64 -24.83 8.47
C LEU A 186 19.26 -23.45 8.65
N LEU A 187 20.58 -23.41 8.84
CA LEU A 187 21.34 -22.16 8.73
C LEU A 187 21.41 -21.71 7.27
N HIS A 188 21.48 -20.41 7.07
CA HIS A 188 21.67 -19.84 5.74
C HIS A 188 22.99 -20.36 5.12
N PRO A 189 22.99 -20.76 3.83
CA PRO A 189 24.15 -21.41 3.20
C PRO A 189 25.37 -20.49 3.04
N ASP A 190 25.14 -19.17 3.02
CA ASP A 190 26.21 -18.18 3.04
C ASP A 190 27.02 -18.28 4.36
N ALA A 191 28.32 -18.54 4.22
CA ALA A 191 29.26 -18.68 5.33
C ALA A 191 29.37 -17.41 6.19
N ALA A 192 29.28 -16.23 5.58
CA ALA A 192 29.34 -14.96 6.31
C ALA A 192 28.10 -14.79 7.18
N VAL A 193 26.92 -15.07 6.63
CA VAL A 193 25.64 -14.96 7.34
C VAL A 193 25.55 -15.98 8.48
N SER A 194 25.88 -17.24 8.20
CA SER A 194 25.89 -18.30 9.22
C SER A 194 26.97 -18.06 10.29
N GLY A 195 28.13 -17.50 9.91
CA GLY A 195 29.17 -17.06 10.85
C GLY A 195 28.68 -15.98 11.81
N ALA A 196 28.03 -14.94 11.29
CA ALA A 196 27.45 -13.88 12.12
C ALA A 196 26.40 -14.41 13.10
N VAL A 197 25.57 -15.38 12.68
CA VAL A 197 24.60 -16.03 13.57
C VAL A 197 25.28 -16.87 14.65
N ARG A 198 26.34 -17.63 14.31
CA ARG A 198 27.10 -18.41 15.31
C ARG A 198 27.73 -17.50 16.36
N GLU A 199 28.34 -16.39 15.95
CA GLU A 199 28.94 -15.42 16.87
C GLU A 199 27.91 -14.87 17.88
N VAL A 200 26.65 -14.68 17.46
CA VAL A 200 25.56 -14.28 18.37
C VAL A 200 25.34 -15.30 19.47
N PHE A 201 25.32 -16.60 19.13
CA PHE A 201 25.14 -17.67 20.12
C PHE A 201 26.36 -17.84 21.02
N GLU A 202 27.57 -17.76 20.47
CA GLU A 202 28.82 -17.83 21.25
C GLU A 202 28.90 -16.71 22.28
N ARG A 203 28.67 -15.46 21.86
CA ARG A 203 28.65 -14.31 22.77
C ARG A 203 27.49 -14.36 23.75
N PHE A 204 26.35 -14.93 23.36
CA PHE A 204 25.24 -15.11 24.30
C PHE A 204 25.58 -16.15 25.37
N ALA A 205 26.27 -17.23 25.03
CA ALA A 205 26.74 -18.22 26.01
C ALA A 205 27.71 -17.59 27.03
N GLU A 206 28.54 -16.64 26.61
CA GLU A 206 29.45 -15.89 27.49
C GLU A 206 28.72 -14.82 28.33
N PHE A 207 27.79 -14.07 27.74
CA PHE A 207 27.21 -12.88 28.37
C PHE A 207 25.87 -13.09 29.06
N GLY A 208 25.09 -14.11 28.66
CA GLY A 208 23.74 -14.40 29.13
C GLY A 208 22.69 -13.32 28.82
N SER A 209 23.00 -12.36 27.93
CA SER A 209 22.11 -11.23 27.65
C SER A 209 22.17 -10.76 26.19
N ALA A 210 21.03 -10.77 25.50
CA ALA A 210 20.89 -10.29 24.13
C ALA A 210 21.33 -8.83 23.97
N ARG A 211 21.08 -7.99 24.99
CA ARG A 211 21.52 -6.59 25.00
C ARG A 211 23.04 -6.47 25.04
N ARG A 212 23.72 -7.31 25.82
CA ARG A 212 25.19 -7.32 25.90
C ARG A 212 25.81 -7.80 24.59
N VAL A 213 25.23 -8.81 23.95
CA VAL A 213 25.65 -9.28 22.62
C VAL A 213 25.50 -8.16 21.58
N TRP A 214 24.35 -7.48 21.56
CA TRP A 214 24.14 -6.34 20.66
C TRP A 214 25.14 -5.20 20.88
N LEU A 215 25.40 -4.83 22.15
CA LEU A 215 26.39 -3.79 22.47
C LEU A 215 27.81 -4.20 22.07
N TRP A 216 28.18 -5.47 22.25
CA TRP A 216 29.47 -5.99 21.80
C TRP A 216 29.63 -5.87 20.28
N PHE A 217 28.64 -6.33 19.51
CA PHE A 217 28.62 -6.17 18.05
C PHE A 217 28.77 -4.70 17.61
N ARG A 218 28.17 -3.76 18.34
CA ARG A 218 28.28 -2.32 18.08
C ARG A 218 29.67 -1.77 18.42
N ASN A 219 30.27 -2.23 19.53
CA ASN A 219 31.59 -1.78 19.97
C ASN A 219 32.70 -2.28 19.04
N GLU A 220 32.60 -3.52 18.55
CA GLU A 220 33.54 -4.11 17.59
C GLU A 220 33.33 -3.60 16.14
N GLY A 221 32.34 -2.73 15.91
CA GLY A 221 32.03 -2.22 14.57
C GLY A 221 31.55 -3.27 13.58
N LEU A 222 31.07 -4.43 14.06
CA LEU A 222 30.64 -5.54 13.22
C LEU A 222 29.27 -5.24 12.59
N SER A 223 29.16 -5.53 11.30
CA SER A 223 27.89 -5.48 10.59
C SER A 223 27.10 -6.78 10.79
N PHE A 224 25.78 -6.68 10.70
CA PHE A 224 24.88 -7.82 10.84
C PHE A 224 24.02 -7.97 9.58
N PRO A 225 23.74 -9.21 9.14
CA PRO A 225 22.92 -9.42 7.97
C PRO A 225 21.49 -8.96 8.20
N LEU A 226 20.89 -8.38 7.18
CA LEU A 226 19.50 -7.97 7.11
C LEU A 226 18.91 -8.44 5.78
N GLN A 227 17.83 -9.21 5.88
CA GLN A 227 17.05 -9.64 4.74
C GLN A 227 15.57 -9.34 5.02
N THR A 228 14.94 -8.52 4.17
CA THR A 228 13.58 -8.02 4.41
C THR A 228 12.50 -9.09 4.13
N HIS A 229 12.78 -10.00 3.21
CA HIS A 229 11.97 -11.17 2.88
C HIS A 229 12.86 -12.18 2.13
N ALA A 230 12.46 -13.45 2.02
CA ALA A 230 13.31 -14.53 1.50
C ALA A 230 13.92 -14.31 0.09
N ARG A 231 13.33 -13.43 -0.73
CA ARG A 231 13.82 -13.07 -2.08
C ARG A 231 14.58 -11.74 -2.14
N ALA A 232 14.66 -11.00 -1.03
CA ALA A 232 15.39 -9.74 -0.98
C ALA A 232 16.91 -10.01 -1.00
N PRO A 233 17.71 -9.13 -1.62
CA PRO A 233 19.16 -9.21 -1.51
C PRO A 233 19.58 -9.03 -0.06
N MET A 234 20.60 -9.79 0.35
CA MET A 234 21.21 -9.67 1.67
C MET A 234 21.92 -8.32 1.78
N ARG A 235 21.65 -7.57 2.86
CA ARG A 235 22.34 -6.31 3.18
C ARG A 235 23.06 -6.44 4.51
N TRP A 236 24.25 -5.85 4.61
CA TRP A 236 25.01 -5.79 5.86
C TRP A 236 24.82 -4.40 6.47
N VAL A 237 24.24 -4.35 7.66
CA VAL A 237 23.85 -3.10 8.32
C VAL A 237 24.34 -3.08 9.76
N ALA A 238 24.29 -1.90 10.38
CA ALA A 238 24.52 -1.81 11.81
C ALA A 238 23.51 -2.70 12.57
N PRO A 239 23.97 -3.51 13.53
CA PRO A 239 23.12 -4.46 14.24
C PRO A 239 22.05 -3.75 15.05
N THR A 240 20.83 -4.28 15.02
CA THR A 240 19.73 -3.86 15.88
C THR A 240 19.52 -4.88 16.99
N TYR A 241 19.07 -4.40 18.16
CA TYR A 241 18.70 -5.29 19.25
C TYR A 241 17.63 -6.30 18.83
N THR A 242 16.65 -5.88 18.01
CA THR A 242 15.57 -6.73 17.53
C THR A 242 16.05 -7.89 16.66
N ALA A 243 17.05 -7.66 15.79
CA ALA A 243 17.62 -8.72 14.95
C ALA A 243 18.34 -9.78 15.80
N ILE A 244 19.18 -9.34 16.73
CA ILE A 244 19.92 -10.22 17.66
C ILE A 244 18.95 -11.03 18.53
N HIS A 245 17.94 -10.36 19.10
CA HIS A 245 16.94 -11.01 19.93
C HIS A 245 16.12 -12.03 19.14
N ALA A 246 15.76 -11.74 17.89
CA ALA A 246 14.99 -12.67 17.04
C ALA A 246 15.79 -13.95 16.73
N VAL A 247 17.09 -13.82 16.45
CA VAL A 247 17.99 -14.97 16.24
C VAL A 247 18.05 -15.85 17.48
N LEU A 248 18.27 -15.25 18.66
CA LEU A 248 18.34 -15.99 19.94
C LEU A 248 17.01 -16.65 20.31
N SER A 249 15.89 -15.97 20.05
CA SER A 249 14.54 -16.48 20.36
C SER A 249 14.19 -17.74 19.56
N LEU A 250 14.63 -17.82 18.29
CA LEU A 250 14.44 -19.02 17.48
C LEU A 250 15.33 -20.17 17.94
N GLY A 251 16.58 -19.87 18.33
CA GLY A 251 17.51 -20.88 18.86
C GLY A 251 17.08 -21.48 20.20
N ALA A 252 16.38 -20.72 21.04
CA ALA A 252 15.87 -21.19 22.33
C ALA A 252 14.81 -22.31 22.20
N HIS A 253 14.16 -22.45 21.05
CA HIS A 253 13.20 -23.52 20.76
C HIS A 253 13.87 -24.81 20.23
N ARG A 254 15.21 -24.87 20.12
CA ARG A 254 15.96 -26.05 19.63
C ARG A 254 16.64 -26.87 20.73
N ASN A 255 16.56 -26.47 22.01
CA ASN A 255 17.08 -27.23 23.16
C ASN A 255 15.95 -27.80 24.01
#